data_AF-A0A3N5QSZ6-F1
#
_entry.id   AF-A0A3N5QSZ6-F1
#
_cell.length_a   1.000
_cell.length_b   1.000
_cell.length_c   1.000
_cell.angle_alpha   90.00
_cell.angle_beta   90.00
_cell.angle_gamma   90.00
#
_symmetry.space_group_name_H-M   'P 1'
#
loop_
_entity.id
_entity.type
_entity.pdbx_description
1 polymer ?
#
loop_
_entity_poly.entity_id
_entity_poly.type
_entity_poly.pdbx_seq_one_letter_code
_entity_poly.pdbx_strand_id
1 'polypeptide(L)'
;GIMRKCRPWPYEELAHAPFIMRGPGLPAGQRVGAFTQSVDVAPTVVDWLGIGVHPSMQGKTLLPLAKGEVESVRDFAIAGYFRYSWSIITEDWSFIHWLKDEEKSIADSRFGIYGRDLAESTAHLLQMKKANAVEDRDTAFYNRAYEEHKKAATLDGDDQWTCTAASSGEVPEGDELYDRRTDPFQLKNIASENPEVSRELFDKLRLYMAELRAC
;
A
#
# COMPACT_ATOMS: atom_id res chain seq x y z
N GLY A 1 -11.46 11.26 22.72
CA GLY A 1 -12.60 10.59 22.04
C GLY A 1 -12.20 9.17 21.73
N ILE A 2 -13.13 8.23 21.74
CA ILE A 2 -12.86 6.84 21.35
C ILE A 2 -13.01 6.76 19.83
N MET A 3 -11.90 6.56 19.11
CA MET A 3 -11.94 6.19 17.68
C MET A 3 -11.94 4.67 17.59
N ARG A 4 -13.02 4.08 17.06
CA ARG A 4 -13.04 2.67 16.67
C ARG A 4 -12.35 2.50 15.31
N LYS A 5 -11.95 1.27 15.00
CA LYS A 5 -11.24 0.94 13.76
C LYS A 5 -12.19 1.12 12.56
N CYS A 6 -11.93 2.10 11.70
CA CYS A 6 -12.63 2.28 10.43
C CYS A 6 -12.08 1.31 9.38
N ARG A 7 -12.89 0.96 8.36
CA ARG A 7 -12.39 0.30 7.16
C ARG A 7 -11.75 1.34 6.23
N PRO A 8 -10.44 1.27 6.00
CA PRO A 8 -9.74 2.26 5.21
C PRO A 8 -9.83 1.90 3.73
N TRP A 9 -10.94 2.23 3.09
CA TRP A 9 -11.06 2.05 1.64
C TRP A 9 -10.09 2.96 0.89
N PRO A 10 -9.52 2.51 -0.25
CA PRO A 10 -8.46 3.22 -0.96
C PRO A 10 -9.00 4.37 -1.82
N TYR A 11 -9.99 5.11 -1.30
CA TYR A 11 -10.48 6.35 -1.87
C TYR A 11 -9.48 7.49 -1.61
N GLU A 12 -9.56 8.54 -2.41
CA GLU A 12 -8.65 9.69 -2.44
C GLU A 12 -8.56 10.35 -1.06
N GLU A 13 -9.67 10.46 -0.31
CA GLU A 13 -9.69 11.09 1.02
C GLU A 13 -8.78 10.39 2.04
N LEU A 14 -8.47 9.12 1.81
CA LEU A 14 -7.64 8.33 2.71
C LEU A 14 -6.27 8.00 2.11
N ALA A 15 -6.20 7.72 0.81
CA ALA A 15 -4.96 7.39 0.13
C ALA A 15 -4.07 8.63 -0.08
N HIS A 16 -4.66 9.81 -0.30
CA HIS A 16 -3.94 11.06 -0.52
C HIS A 16 -3.58 11.74 0.80
N ALA A 17 -2.54 11.20 1.44
CA ALA A 17 -2.02 11.76 2.69
C ALA A 17 -1.09 12.97 2.44
N PRO A 18 -1.08 13.97 3.34
CA PRO A 18 -0.11 15.06 3.27
C PRO A 18 1.30 14.54 3.54
N PHE A 19 2.23 14.85 2.63
CA PHE A 19 3.66 14.54 2.80
C PHE A 19 4.48 15.83 2.74
N ILE A 20 5.24 16.11 3.80
CA ILE A 20 6.07 17.31 3.91
C ILE A 20 7.50 16.87 4.22
N MET A 21 8.44 17.30 3.39
CA MET A 21 9.86 17.07 3.61
C MET A 21 10.59 18.38 3.87
N ARG A 22 11.39 18.41 4.94
CA ARG A 22 12.21 19.56 5.32
C ARG A 22 13.58 19.04 5.74
N GLY A 23 14.62 19.54 5.09
CA GLY A 23 15.99 19.12 5.39
C GLY A 23 17.02 20.13 4.87
N PRO A 24 18.28 20.01 5.32
CA PRO A 24 19.36 20.84 4.83
C PRO A 24 19.59 20.61 3.34
N GLY A 25 19.82 21.69 2.58
CA GLY A 25 20.06 21.62 1.14
C GLY A 25 18.81 21.39 0.27
N LEU A 26 17.61 21.29 0.85
CA LEU A 26 16.37 21.29 0.08
C LEU A 26 15.84 22.71 -0.17
N PRO A 27 15.23 22.95 -1.35
CA PRO A 27 14.52 24.19 -1.60
C PRO A 27 13.32 24.35 -0.65
N ALA A 28 13.11 25.58 -0.16
CA ALA A 28 11.98 25.90 0.71
C ALA A 28 10.73 26.30 -0.11
N GLY A 29 9.54 26.02 0.43
CA GLY A 29 8.27 26.50 -0.13
C GLY A 29 7.87 25.86 -1.46
N GLN A 30 8.51 24.78 -1.88
CA GLN A 30 8.18 24.07 -3.11
C GLN A 30 6.96 23.17 -2.93
N ARG A 31 6.16 23.05 -4.00
CA ARG A 31 5.09 22.06 -4.13
C ARG A 31 5.43 21.16 -5.32
N VAL A 32 5.38 19.85 -5.09
CA VAL A 32 5.67 18.84 -6.11
C VAL A 32 4.40 18.02 -6.33
N GLY A 33 3.97 17.91 -7.58
CA GLY A 33 2.75 17.19 -7.98
C GLY A 33 2.97 15.72 -8.34
N ALA A 34 4.21 15.23 -8.29
CA ALA A 34 4.56 13.86 -8.66
C ALA A 34 4.06 12.83 -7.64
N PHE A 35 3.76 11.62 -8.12
CA PHE A 35 3.34 10.52 -7.27
C PHE A 35 4.46 10.05 -6.33
N THR A 36 4.11 9.94 -5.05
CA THR A 36 4.95 9.37 -3.98
C THR A 36 4.09 8.42 -3.14
N GLN A 37 4.73 7.49 -2.45
CA GLN A 37 4.06 6.53 -1.57
C GLN A 37 4.83 6.40 -0.26
N SER A 38 4.16 5.94 0.79
CA SER A 38 4.75 5.76 2.12
C SER A 38 5.99 4.85 2.12
N VAL A 39 6.04 3.86 1.22
CA VAL A 39 7.19 2.95 1.04
C VAL A 39 8.47 3.67 0.59
N ASP A 40 8.38 4.91 0.11
CA ASP A 40 9.53 5.70 -0.36
C ASP A 40 10.31 6.36 0.77
N VAL A 41 9.72 6.45 1.97
CA VAL A 41 10.36 7.11 3.12
C VAL A 41 11.63 6.37 3.52
N ALA A 42 11.56 5.04 3.65
CA ALA A 42 12.70 4.22 4.03
C ALA A 42 13.90 4.36 3.06
N PRO A 43 13.77 4.12 1.74
CA PRO A 43 14.87 4.30 0.79
C PRO A 43 15.38 5.74 0.75
N THR A 44 14.51 6.75 0.87
CA THR A 44 14.93 8.16 0.92
C THR A 44 15.83 8.46 2.12
N VAL A 45 15.49 7.93 3.30
CA VAL A 45 16.27 8.17 4.53
C VAL A 45 17.64 7.48 4.47
N VAL A 46 17.70 6.21 4.07
CA VAL A 46 18.98 5.48 4.01
C VAL A 46 19.91 6.02 2.92
N ASP A 47 19.35 6.50 1.81
CA ASP A 47 20.10 7.17 0.74
C ASP A 47 20.67 8.52 1.24
N TRP A 48 19.85 9.31 1.96
CA TRP A 48 20.31 10.57 2.55
C TRP A 48 21.45 10.37 3.53
N LEU A 49 21.39 9.31 4.34
CA LEU A 49 22.44 8.97 5.30
C LEU A 49 23.71 8.40 4.64
N GLY A 50 23.72 8.19 3.32
CA GLY A 50 24.85 7.61 2.59
C GLY A 50 25.05 6.11 2.86
N ILE A 51 24.03 5.43 3.39
CA ILE A 51 24.05 3.98 3.66
C ILE A 51 23.79 3.19 2.36
N GLY A 52 23.07 3.80 1.41
CA GLY A 52 22.65 3.19 0.16
C GLY A 52 21.30 2.47 0.27
N VAL A 53 20.58 2.38 -0.85
CA VAL A 53 19.27 1.74 -0.93
C VAL A 53 19.43 0.24 -1.16
N HIS A 54 18.83 -0.59 -0.30
CA HIS A 54 18.89 -2.04 -0.45
C HIS A 54 18.03 -2.51 -1.64
N PRO A 55 18.50 -3.45 -2.49
CA PRO A 55 17.76 -3.90 -3.68
C PRO A 55 16.40 -4.56 -3.42
N SER A 56 16.11 -4.95 -2.18
CA SER A 56 14.78 -5.49 -1.79
C SER A 56 13.76 -4.39 -1.50
N MET A 57 14.18 -3.14 -1.28
CA MET A 57 13.24 -2.05 -1.05
C MET A 57 12.49 -1.73 -2.35
N GLN A 58 11.16 -1.79 -2.31
CA GLN A 58 10.30 -1.48 -3.45
C GLN A 58 10.13 0.03 -3.67
N GLY A 59 10.26 0.81 -2.60
CA GLY A 59 10.18 2.27 -2.68
C GLY A 59 11.37 2.88 -3.43
N LYS A 60 11.20 4.13 -3.88
CA LYS A 60 12.23 4.91 -4.57
C LYS A 60 12.70 6.06 -3.69
N THR A 61 13.99 6.40 -3.78
CA THR A 61 14.51 7.61 -3.14
C THR A 61 13.82 8.85 -3.72
N LEU A 62 13.32 9.73 -2.86
CA LEU A 62 12.67 10.99 -3.22
C LEU A 62 13.67 12.16 -3.26
N LEU A 63 14.95 11.90 -3.00
CA LEU A 63 15.98 12.94 -2.98
C LEU A 63 16.12 13.70 -4.30
N PRO A 64 16.21 13.05 -5.48
CA PRO A 64 16.30 13.77 -6.75
C PRO A 64 15.05 14.61 -7.01
N LEU A 65 13.88 14.07 -6.68
CA LEU A 65 12.60 14.75 -6.83
C LEU A 65 12.54 16.01 -5.94
N ALA A 66 12.96 15.90 -4.69
CA ALA A 66 12.92 17.01 -3.75
C ALA A 66 13.94 18.11 -4.01
N LYS A 67 15.05 17.77 -4.69
CA LYS A 67 16.03 18.74 -5.18
C LYS A 67 15.62 19.38 -6.50
N GLY A 68 14.55 18.90 -7.15
CA GLY A 68 14.11 19.36 -8.46
C GLY A 68 15.01 18.88 -9.61
N GLU A 69 15.75 17.79 -9.41
CA GLU A 69 16.62 17.18 -10.43
C GLU A 69 15.82 16.32 -11.42
N VAL A 70 14.65 15.82 -10.99
CA VAL A 70 13.71 15.05 -11.82
C VAL A 70 12.29 15.55 -11.58
N GLU A 71 11.43 15.44 -12.58
CA GLU A 71 10.02 15.83 -12.49
C GLU A 71 9.16 14.74 -11.83
N SER A 72 9.51 13.47 -12.01
CA SER A 72 8.78 12.33 -11.44
C SER A 72 9.70 11.13 -11.17
N VAL A 73 9.29 10.30 -10.20
CA VAL A 73 9.91 9.01 -9.90
C VAL A 73 9.05 7.82 -10.34
N ARG A 74 7.77 8.03 -10.68
CA ARG A 74 6.83 7.00 -11.15
C ARG A 74 5.62 7.60 -11.86
N ASP A 75 5.02 6.82 -12.74
CA ASP A 75 3.86 7.28 -13.53
C ASP A 75 2.52 7.07 -12.81
N PHE A 76 2.49 6.23 -11.78
CA PHE A 76 1.29 5.89 -11.02
C PHE A 76 1.61 5.56 -9.57
N ALA A 77 0.63 5.74 -8.69
CA ALA A 77 0.66 5.28 -7.31
C ALA A 77 -0.25 4.05 -7.14
N ILE A 78 0.07 3.22 -6.15
CA ILE A 78 -0.74 2.08 -5.74
C ILE A 78 -1.25 2.29 -4.32
N ALA A 79 -2.52 1.98 -4.09
CA ALA A 79 -3.12 1.91 -2.77
C ALA A 79 -3.87 0.60 -2.64
N GLY A 80 -4.25 0.22 -1.43
CA GLY A 80 -5.02 -0.99 -1.24
C GLY A 80 -5.20 -1.36 0.22
N TYR A 81 -6.15 -2.25 0.45
CA TYR A 81 -6.39 -2.83 1.75
C TYR A 81 -6.22 -4.35 1.67
N PHE A 82 -5.38 -4.88 2.56
CA PHE A 82 -4.98 -6.29 2.53
C PHE A 82 -6.20 -7.22 2.53
N ARG A 83 -6.32 -8.08 1.50
CA ARG A 83 -7.44 -9.01 1.23
C ARG A 83 -8.76 -8.39 0.78
N TYR A 84 -8.83 -7.09 0.54
CA TYR A 84 -10.09 -6.46 0.12
C TYR A 84 -9.98 -5.69 -1.18
N SER A 85 -8.91 -4.91 -1.36
CA SER A 85 -8.82 -4.06 -2.55
C SER A 85 -7.41 -3.73 -2.96
N TRP A 86 -7.25 -3.53 -4.26
CA TRP A 86 -6.08 -2.95 -4.87
C TRP A 86 -6.52 -1.77 -5.73
N SER A 87 -5.75 -0.70 -5.73
CA SER A 87 -6.05 0.53 -6.45
C SER A 87 -4.82 1.01 -7.20
N ILE A 88 -5.05 1.48 -8.43
CA ILE A 88 -4.04 2.17 -9.25
C ILE A 88 -4.52 3.59 -9.54
N ILE A 89 -3.63 4.54 -9.27
CA ILE A 89 -3.90 5.97 -9.39
C ILE A 89 -2.90 6.53 -10.40
N THR A 90 -3.42 7.07 -11.49
CA THR A 90 -2.66 7.77 -12.53
C THR A 90 -3.03 9.25 -12.52
N GLU A 91 -2.41 10.08 -13.37
CA GLU A 91 -2.78 11.50 -13.47
C GLU A 91 -4.27 11.68 -13.78
N ASP A 92 -4.82 10.82 -14.65
CA ASP A 92 -6.16 10.98 -15.20
C ASP A 92 -7.20 10.10 -14.51
N TRP A 93 -6.80 8.92 -14.05
CA TRP A 93 -7.72 7.89 -13.59
C TRP A 93 -7.37 7.37 -12.20
N SER A 94 -8.41 7.09 -11.42
CA SER A 94 -8.32 6.28 -10.21
C SER A 94 -9.18 5.03 -10.41
N PHE A 95 -8.57 3.86 -10.34
CA PHE A 95 -9.24 2.57 -10.51
C PHE A 95 -9.07 1.71 -9.26
N ILE A 96 -10.17 1.17 -8.75
CA ILE A 96 -10.23 0.33 -7.57
C ILE A 96 -10.79 -1.03 -7.96
N HIS A 97 -9.98 -2.06 -7.73
CA HIS A 97 -10.40 -3.45 -7.87
C HIS A 97 -10.71 -4.05 -6.51
N TRP A 98 -11.90 -4.62 -6.38
CA TRP A 98 -12.37 -5.29 -5.17
C TRP A 98 -12.15 -6.80 -5.28
N LEU A 99 -11.29 -7.33 -4.40
CA LEU A 99 -10.84 -8.72 -4.44
C LEU A 99 -11.99 -9.68 -4.12
N LYS A 100 -12.23 -10.63 -5.02
CA LYS A 100 -13.19 -11.71 -4.81
C LYS A 100 -12.61 -12.77 -3.88
N ASP A 101 -13.47 -13.58 -3.25
CA ASP A 101 -13.04 -14.56 -2.24
C ASP A 101 -11.94 -15.52 -2.73
N GLU A 102 -11.99 -15.93 -4.00
CA GLU A 102 -10.96 -16.74 -4.63
C GLU A 102 -9.60 -16.03 -4.68
N GLU A 103 -9.60 -14.72 -4.95
CA GLU A 103 -8.40 -13.88 -5.05
C GLU A 103 -7.81 -13.54 -3.67
N LYS A 104 -8.65 -13.53 -2.62
CA LYS A 104 -8.19 -13.36 -1.23
C LYS A 104 -7.22 -14.47 -0.82
N SER A 105 -7.46 -15.71 -1.26
CA SER A 105 -6.57 -16.84 -0.97
C SER A 105 -5.20 -16.70 -1.65
N ILE A 106 -5.17 -16.12 -2.86
CA ILE A 106 -3.95 -15.82 -3.60
C ILE A 106 -3.19 -14.70 -2.90
N ALA A 107 -3.88 -13.65 -2.44
CA ALA A 107 -3.27 -12.61 -1.62
C ALA A 107 -2.65 -13.21 -0.35
N ASP A 108 -3.36 -14.08 0.38
CA ASP A 108 -2.83 -14.75 1.57
C ASP A 108 -1.56 -15.56 1.27
N SER A 109 -1.51 -16.28 0.13
CA SER A 109 -0.32 -17.05 -0.28
C SER A 109 0.90 -16.18 -0.64
N ARG A 110 0.68 -14.99 -1.21
CA ARG A 110 1.74 -14.02 -1.55
C ARG A 110 2.23 -13.28 -0.32
N PHE A 111 1.32 -12.90 0.58
CA PHE A 111 1.67 -12.19 1.82
C PHE A 111 2.19 -13.10 2.93
N GLY A 112 1.93 -14.42 2.89
CA GLY A 112 2.62 -15.41 3.73
C GLY A 112 4.15 -15.47 3.48
N ILE A 113 4.63 -14.82 2.41
CA ILE A 113 6.06 -14.65 2.12
C ILE A 113 6.65 -13.43 2.84
N TYR A 114 5.86 -12.46 3.31
CA TYR A 114 6.38 -11.34 4.12
C TYR A 114 7.07 -11.81 5.42
N GLY A 115 6.68 -12.96 5.96
CA GLY A 115 7.36 -13.58 7.10
C GLY A 115 8.71 -14.23 6.74
N ARG A 116 8.91 -14.60 5.47
CA ARG A 116 10.16 -15.18 4.98
C ARG A 116 11.20 -14.11 4.64
N ASP A 117 10.80 -13.03 3.99
CA ASP A 117 11.73 -11.97 3.57
C ASP A 117 12.07 -11.01 4.72
N LEU A 118 11.23 -10.86 5.75
CA LEU A 118 11.65 -10.27 7.02
C LEU A 118 12.76 -11.12 7.67
N ALA A 119 12.70 -12.45 7.57
CA ALA A 119 13.74 -13.33 8.10
C ALA A 119 15.04 -13.24 7.29
N GLU A 120 14.98 -12.99 5.98
CA GLU A 120 16.15 -12.73 5.12
C GLU A 120 16.74 -11.33 5.34
N SER A 121 15.90 -10.29 5.37
CA SER A 121 16.34 -8.90 5.59
C SER A 121 16.84 -8.67 7.02
N THR A 122 16.32 -9.40 8.02
CA THR A 122 16.86 -9.43 9.38
C THR A 122 17.90 -10.53 9.59
N ALA A 123 18.29 -11.30 8.57
CA ALA A 123 19.26 -12.40 8.70
C ALA A 123 20.61 -11.92 9.26
N HIS A 124 21.01 -10.68 8.93
CA HIS A 124 22.20 -10.04 9.47
C HIS A 124 22.08 -9.69 10.97
N LEU A 125 20.88 -9.31 11.44
CA LEU A 125 20.56 -9.12 12.86
C LEU A 125 20.41 -10.47 13.61
N LEU A 126 19.87 -11.49 12.93
CA LEU A 126 19.75 -12.85 13.42
C LEU A 126 21.12 -13.55 13.54
N GLN A 127 22.11 -13.19 12.71
CA GLN A 127 23.50 -13.60 12.88
C GLN A 127 24.10 -13.12 14.22
N MET A 128 23.71 -11.93 14.69
CA MET A 128 24.08 -11.45 16.04
C MET A 128 23.34 -12.21 17.15
N LYS A 129 22.09 -12.63 16.92
CA LYS A 129 21.31 -13.45 17.87
C LYS A 129 21.78 -14.91 17.95
N LYS A 130 22.36 -15.47 16.89
CA LYS A 130 22.89 -16.86 16.86
C LYS A 130 23.98 -17.14 17.89
N ALA A 131 24.55 -16.12 18.54
CA ALA A 131 25.42 -16.28 19.71
C ALA A 131 24.68 -16.80 20.97
N ASN A 132 23.35 -16.66 21.04
CA ASN A 132 22.50 -17.14 22.14
C ASN A 132 21.26 -17.85 21.58
N ALA A 133 21.41 -19.13 21.24
CA ALA A 133 20.35 -19.96 20.65
C ALA A 133 19.22 -20.24 21.66
N VAL A 134 17.98 -19.95 21.27
CA VAL A 134 16.75 -20.49 21.88
C VAL A 134 16.00 -21.24 20.78
N GLU A 135 15.59 -22.48 21.09
CA GLU A 135 15.01 -23.44 20.15
C GLU A 135 13.65 -23.03 19.55
N ASP A 136 13.40 -23.59 18.36
CA ASP A 136 12.24 -23.53 17.47
C ASP A 136 10.90 -23.96 18.14
N ARG A 137 10.42 -23.16 19.09
CA ARG A 137 9.03 -23.16 19.59
C ARG A 137 8.18 -22.04 18.99
N ASP A 138 8.83 -21.08 18.33
CA ASP A 138 8.21 -19.83 17.93
C ASP A 138 7.34 -19.98 16.66
N THR A 139 7.69 -20.89 15.74
CA THR A 139 6.99 -21.03 14.45
C THR A 139 5.52 -21.45 14.59
N ALA A 140 5.22 -22.36 15.53
CA ALA A 140 3.84 -22.78 15.82
C ALA A 140 3.05 -21.71 16.61
N PHE A 141 3.74 -20.93 17.44
CA PHE A 141 3.17 -19.77 18.13
C PHE A 141 2.81 -18.66 17.14
N TYR A 142 3.70 -18.36 16.18
CA TYR A 142 3.44 -17.40 15.11
C TYR A 142 2.25 -17.81 14.25
N ASN A 143 2.11 -19.08 13.89
CA ASN A 143 0.95 -19.54 13.10
C ASN A 143 -0.37 -19.46 13.89
N ARG A 144 -0.37 -19.81 15.19
CA ARG A 144 -1.58 -19.69 16.04
C ARG A 144 -1.93 -18.23 16.30
N ALA A 145 -0.94 -17.40 16.63
CA ALA A 145 -1.11 -15.96 16.78
C ALA A 145 -1.57 -15.33 15.46
N TYR A 146 -1.07 -15.80 14.31
CA TYR A 146 -1.52 -15.35 12.99
C TYR A 146 -2.97 -15.73 12.71
N GLU A 147 -3.41 -16.95 13.02
CA GLU A 147 -4.82 -17.36 12.86
C GLU A 147 -5.76 -16.64 13.84
N GLU A 148 -5.31 -16.36 15.07
CA GLU A 148 -6.04 -15.52 16.03
C GLU A 148 -6.07 -14.05 15.58
N HIS A 149 -4.96 -13.51 15.08
CA HIS A 149 -4.90 -12.20 14.45
C HIS A 149 -5.75 -12.14 13.19
N LYS A 150 -5.84 -13.21 12.40
CA LYS A 150 -6.70 -13.30 11.21
C LYS A 150 -8.16 -13.15 11.62
N LYS A 151 -8.61 -13.89 12.64
CA LYS A 151 -9.96 -13.75 13.20
C LYS A 151 -10.21 -12.37 13.82
N ALA A 152 -9.21 -11.77 14.47
CA ALA A 152 -9.32 -10.43 15.07
C ALA A 152 -9.17 -9.28 14.05
N ALA A 153 -8.54 -9.52 12.90
CA ALA A 153 -8.32 -8.57 11.82
C ALA A 153 -9.45 -8.59 10.79
N THR A 154 -10.10 -9.74 10.59
CA THR A 154 -11.38 -9.85 9.87
C THR A 154 -12.48 -9.27 10.75
N LEU A 155 -12.73 -7.96 10.66
CA LEU A 155 -13.89 -7.29 11.26
C LEU A 155 -15.20 -7.63 10.53
N ASP A 156 -15.28 -8.81 9.89
CA ASP A 156 -16.45 -9.28 9.14
C ASP A 156 -17.52 -9.70 10.14
N GLY A 157 -18.59 -8.90 10.27
CA GLY A 157 -19.75 -9.21 11.11
C GLY A 157 -19.96 -8.35 12.37
N ASP A 158 -19.02 -7.47 12.73
CA ASP A 158 -19.21 -6.49 13.80
C ASP A 158 -19.73 -5.15 13.25
N ASP A 159 -20.66 -4.49 13.97
CA ASP A 159 -21.15 -3.14 13.66
C ASP A 159 -19.96 -2.15 13.60
N GLN A 160 -19.51 -1.87 12.38
CA GLN A 160 -18.41 -0.95 12.14
C GLN A 160 -18.92 0.47 12.12
N TRP A 161 -18.26 1.31 12.91
CA TRP A 161 -18.50 2.75 12.85
C TRP A 161 -17.78 3.32 11.66
N THR A 162 -18.54 3.96 10.80
CA THR A 162 -18.02 4.76 9.72
C THR A 162 -18.06 6.23 10.15
N CYS A 163 -17.03 7.02 9.80
CA CYS A 163 -16.89 8.38 10.34
C CYS A 163 -17.96 9.36 9.81
N THR A 164 -18.78 8.92 8.85
CA THR A 164 -19.92 9.68 8.31
C THR A 164 -21.13 8.76 8.17
N ALA A 165 -22.33 9.26 8.48
CA ALA A 165 -23.57 8.47 8.44
C ALA A 165 -23.93 7.88 7.05
N ALA A 166 -23.27 8.34 5.99
CA ALA A 166 -23.45 7.87 4.62
C ALA A 166 -22.36 6.88 4.16
N SER A 167 -21.30 6.66 4.95
CA SER A 167 -20.25 5.71 4.57
C SER A 167 -20.66 4.28 4.92
N SER A 168 -20.60 3.39 3.92
CA SER A 168 -20.82 1.95 4.07
C SER A 168 -19.51 1.24 4.43
N GLY A 169 -19.58 0.27 5.35
CA GLY A 169 -18.48 -0.66 5.66
C GLY A 169 -18.48 -1.91 4.78
N GLU A 170 -19.45 -2.04 3.87
CA GLU A 170 -19.55 -3.13 2.93
C GLU A 170 -18.52 -2.98 1.80
N VAL A 171 -18.04 -4.12 1.31
CA VAL A 171 -17.16 -4.17 0.15
C VAL A 171 -18.04 -4.04 -1.10
N PRO A 172 -17.81 -3.06 -1.99
CA PRO A 172 -18.56 -2.97 -3.24
C PRO A 172 -18.45 -4.26 -4.07
N GLU A 173 -19.53 -4.62 -4.77
CA GLU A 173 -19.59 -5.86 -5.56
C GLU A 173 -18.75 -5.82 -6.85
N GLY A 174 -18.50 -4.62 -7.38
CA GLY A 174 -17.85 -4.43 -8.67
C GLY A 174 -16.76 -3.36 -8.63
N ASP A 175 -15.83 -3.47 -9.56
CA ASP A 175 -14.73 -2.52 -9.71
C ASP A 175 -15.22 -1.09 -9.96
N GLU A 176 -14.41 -0.13 -9.55
CA GLU A 176 -14.73 1.29 -9.62
C GLU A 176 -13.68 2.04 -10.43
N LEU A 177 -14.15 2.95 -11.28
CA LEU A 177 -13.31 3.83 -12.09
C LEU A 177 -13.80 5.27 -11.93
N TYR A 178 -12.86 6.18 -11.70
CA TYR A 178 -13.12 7.60 -11.53
C TYR A 178 -12.16 8.44 -12.38
N ASP A 179 -12.68 9.50 -12.99
CA ASP A 179 -11.90 10.53 -13.69
C ASP A 179 -11.43 11.57 -12.67
N ARG A 180 -10.13 11.69 -12.46
CA ARG A 180 -9.54 12.59 -11.46
C ARG A 180 -9.58 14.06 -11.86
N ARG A 181 -9.74 14.35 -13.16
CA ARG A 181 -9.82 15.73 -13.68
C ARG A 181 -11.21 16.31 -13.47
N THR A 182 -12.24 15.49 -13.60
CA THR A 182 -13.64 15.94 -13.51
C THR A 182 -14.34 15.55 -12.21
N ASP A 183 -13.88 14.49 -11.54
CA ASP A 183 -14.41 13.96 -10.28
C ASP A 183 -13.31 13.68 -9.25
N PRO A 184 -12.65 14.72 -8.70
CA PRO A 184 -11.54 14.57 -7.75
C PRO A 184 -11.96 13.94 -6.41
N PHE A 185 -13.26 13.88 -6.12
CA PHE A 185 -13.83 13.29 -4.89
C PHE A 185 -14.46 11.91 -5.12
N GLN A 186 -14.27 11.32 -6.31
CA GLN A 186 -14.71 9.96 -6.62
C GLN A 186 -16.19 9.69 -6.32
N LEU A 187 -17.05 10.64 -6.68
CA LEU A 187 -18.49 10.58 -6.41
C LEU A 187 -19.27 9.81 -7.48
N LYS A 188 -18.73 9.70 -8.71
CA LYS A 188 -19.40 9.04 -9.84
C LYS A 188 -18.52 7.92 -10.40
N ASN A 189 -18.88 6.67 -10.06
CA ASN A 189 -18.28 5.50 -10.70
C ASN A 189 -18.70 5.42 -12.18
N ILE A 190 -17.72 5.41 -13.08
CA ILE A 190 -17.88 5.35 -14.54
C ILE A 190 -17.26 4.07 -15.16
N ALA A 191 -17.00 3.04 -14.36
CA ALA A 191 -16.40 1.78 -14.83
C ALA A 191 -17.25 1.08 -15.91
N SER A 192 -18.59 1.13 -15.78
CA SER A 192 -19.52 0.58 -16.77
C SER A 192 -19.57 1.40 -18.07
N GLU A 193 -19.28 2.70 -17.99
CA GLU A 193 -19.24 3.61 -19.14
C GLU A 193 -17.94 3.46 -19.93
N ASN A 194 -16.81 3.13 -19.27
CA ASN A 194 -15.48 3.00 -19.87
C ASN A 194 -14.83 1.64 -19.51
N PRO A 195 -15.34 0.52 -20.07
CA PRO A 195 -14.84 -0.81 -19.75
C PRO A 195 -13.44 -1.10 -20.31
N GLU A 196 -13.01 -0.40 -21.35
CA GLU A 196 -11.68 -0.56 -21.93
C GLU A 196 -10.60 0.04 -21.01
N VAL A 197 -10.84 1.24 -20.47
CA VAL A 197 -9.93 1.90 -19.52
C VAL A 197 -9.82 1.06 -18.25
N SER A 198 -10.96 0.57 -17.74
CA SER A 198 -11.00 -0.29 -16.56
C SER A 198 -10.15 -1.56 -16.77
N ARG A 199 -10.25 -2.19 -17.95
CA ARG A 199 -9.46 -3.38 -18.28
C ARG A 199 -7.96 -3.07 -18.39
N GLU A 200 -7.60 -1.99 -19.05
CA GLU A 200 -6.20 -1.57 -19.19
C GLU A 200 -5.55 -1.30 -17.83
N LEU A 201 -6.24 -0.54 -16.98
CA LEU A 201 -5.75 -0.24 -15.62
C LEU A 201 -5.70 -1.49 -14.75
N PHE A 202 -6.67 -2.39 -14.87
CA PHE A 202 -6.64 -3.67 -14.18
C PHE A 202 -5.46 -4.55 -14.62
N ASP A 203 -5.19 -4.65 -15.92
CA ASP A 203 -4.05 -5.41 -16.44
C ASP A 203 -2.72 -4.81 -15.95
N LYS A 204 -2.59 -3.48 -16.00
CA LYS A 204 -1.41 -2.76 -15.47
C LYS A 204 -1.23 -2.99 -13.97
N LEU A 205 -2.31 -2.91 -13.20
CA LEU A 205 -2.31 -3.18 -11.77
C LEU A 205 -1.90 -4.63 -11.49
N ARG A 206 -2.48 -5.60 -12.19
CA ARG A 206 -2.15 -7.02 -12.04
C ARG A 206 -0.69 -7.31 -12.35
N LEU A 207 -0.15 -6.72 -13.41
CA LEU A 207 1.27 -6.85 -13.76
C LEU A 207 2.16 -6.28 -12.65
N TYR A 208 1.84 -5.08 -12.15
CA TYR A 208 2.58 -4.49 -11.03
C TYR A 208 2.53 -5.38 -9.78
N MET A 209 1.33 -5.85 -9.40
CA MET A 209 1.16 -6.74 -8.25
C MET A 209 1.86 -8.10 -8.43
N ALA A 210 2.09 -8.54 -9.67
CA ALA A 210 2.86 -9.74 -9.97
C ALA A 210 4.37 -9.51 -9.83
N GLU A 211 4.86 -8.32 -10.15
CA GLU A 211 6.27 -7.92 -10.02
C GLU A 211 6.68 -7.60 -8.59
N LEU A 212 5.72 -7.25 -7.71
CA LEU A 212 5.97 -7.04 -6.29
C LEU A 212 6.61 -8.30 -5.69
N ARG A 213 7.92 -8.19 -5.43
CA ARG A 213 8.64 -9.16 -4.59
C ARG A 213 8.05 -9.06 -3.20
N ALA A 214 7.75 -10.22 -2.61
CA ALA A 214 7.53 -10.27 -1.18
C ALA A 214 8.74 -9.69 -0.45
N CYS A 215 8.49 -9.07 0.70
CA CYS A 215 9.43 -8.22 1.42
C CYS A 215 9.45 -8.63 2.88
#